data_AF-A0A1V1PVC8-F1
#
_entry.id   AF-A0A1V1PVC8-F1
#
_cell.length_a   1.000
_cell.length_b   1.000
_cell.length_c   1.000
_cell.angle_alpha   90.00
_cell.angle_beta   90.00
_cell.angle_gamma   90.00
#
_symmetry.space_group_name_H-M   'P 1'
#
loop_
_entity.id
_entity.type
_entity.pdbx_description
1 polymer ?
#
loop_
_entity_poly.entity_id
_entity_poly.type
_entity_poly.pdbx_seq_one_letter_code
_entity_poly.pdbx_strand_id
1 'polypeptide(L)'
;MRAPPVRFLGAALWPLTIWASLTHLEEHPADDYVERTSPIVATAIGFWLAFGGLVAMSLYGSRVVEIVSDGDVARFWTRGPEVAIEVLWYIVPVLYVIGLWLFAMRDERYPR
;
A
#
# COMPACT_ATOMS: atom_id res chain seq x y z
N MET A 1 -30.88 11.74 1.40
CA MET A 1 -29.40 11.77 1.34
C MET A 1 -29.00 11.24 -0.02
N ARG A 2 -28.47 12.08 -0.93
CA ARG A 2 -27.92 11.61 -2.22
C ARG A 2 -26.64 10.85 -1.90
N ALA A 3 -26.53 9.59 -2.32
CA ALA A 3 -25.31 8.83 -2.18
C ALA A 3 -24.16 9.62 -2.82
N PRO A 4 -22.97 9.73 -2.18
CA PRO A 4 -21.81 10.28 -2.86
C PRO A 4 -21.63 9.49 -4.17
N PRO A 5 -21.36 10.15 -5.32
CA PRO A 5 -21.28 9.44 -6.58
C PRO A 5 -20.19 8.39 -6.48
N VAL A 6 -20.54 7.16 -6.88
CA VAL A 6 -19.77 5.91 -6.69
C VAL A 6 -18.30 6.06 -7.10
N ARG A 7 -17.99 6.99 -8.02
CA ARG A 7 -16.61 7.36 -8.40
C ARG A 7 -15.72 7.77 -7.23
N PHE A 8 -16.23 8.53 -6.25
CA PHE A 8 -15.43 8.98 -5.12
C PHE A 8 -15.11 7.82 -4.17
N LEU A 9 -16.02 6.85 -4.09
CA LEU A 9 -15.79 5.62 -3.35
C LEU A 9 -14.73 4.76 -4.07
N GLY A 10 -14.82 4.67 -5.40
CA GLY A 10 -13.85 3.95 -6.23
C GLY A 10 -12.44 4.53 -6.15
N ALA A 11 -12.33 5.87 -6.15
CA ALA A 11 -11.07 6.59 -6.00
C ALA A 11 -10.51 6.49 -4.56
N ALA A 12 -11.34 6.58 -3.53
CA ALA A 12 -10.88 6.37 -2.15
C ALA A 12 -10.39 4.93 -1.93
N LEU A 13 -11.01 3.95 -2.58
CA LEU A 13 -10.60 2.55 -2.52
C LEU A 13 -9.63 2.16 -3.65
N TRP A 14 -8.91 3.13 -4.23
CA TRP A 14 -8.01 2.89 -5.37
C TRP A 14 -7.01 1.72 -5.17
N PRO A 15 -6.42 1.46 -3.99
CA PRO A 15 -5.47 0.35 -3.84
C PRO A 15 -6.13 -1.03 -4.04
N LEU A 16 -7.47 -1.10 -3.93
CA LEU A 16 -8.28 -2.29 -4.16
C LEU A 16 -8.88 -2.29 -5.57
N THR A 17 -9.33 -1.14 -6.06
CA THR A 17 -10.07 -1.05 -7.34
C THR A 17 -9.17 -0.94 -8.57
N ILE A 18 -7.86 -0.74 -8.39
CA ILE A 18 -6.89 -0.67 -9.49
C ILE A 18 -6.77 -1.99 -10.24
N TRP A 19 -6.96 -3.14 -9.60
CA TRP A 19 -6.77 -4.44 -10.26
C TRP A 19 -7.77 -4.70 -11.39
N ALA A 20 -8.99 -4.15 -11.28
CA ALA A 20 -9.98 -4.17 -12.35
C ALA A 20 -9.52 -3.38 -13.61
N SER A 21 -8.55 -2.47 -13.48
CA SER A 21 -8.01 -1.77 -14.64
C SER A 21 -7.11 -2.64 -15.52
N LEU A 22 -6.61 -3.77 -14.99
CA LEU A 22 -5.79 -4.71 -15.75
C LEU A 22 -6.61 -5.47 -16.81
N THR A 23 -7.92 -5.64 -16.62
CA THR A 23 -8.78 -6.33 -17.59
C THR A 23 -9.03 -5.51 -18.86
N HIS A 24 -8.76 -4.20 -18.83
CA HIS A 24 -8.96 -3.29 -19.95
C HIS A 24 -7.66 -3.01 -20.73
N LEU A 25 -6.55 -3.66 -20.35
CA LEU A 25 -5.27 -3.51 -21.04
C LEU A 25 -5.31 -4.07 -22.46
N GLU A 26 -6.11 -5.11 -22.69
CA GLU A 26 -6.27 -5.73 -24.01
C GLU A 26 -7.05 -4.86 -25.00
N GLU A 27 -7.91 -3.97 -24.48
CA GLU A 27 -8.70 -3.01 -25.29
C GLU A 27 -7.86 -1.82 -25.76
N HIS A 28 -6.73 -1.56 -25.10
CA HIS A 28 -5.82 -0.46 -25.38
C HIS A 28 -4.34 -0.92 -25.55
N PRO A 29 -4.05 -1.82 -26.52
CA PRO A 29 -2.76 -2.50 -26.63
C PRO A 29 -1.61 -1.60 -27.10
N ALA A 30 -1.87 -0.35 -27.52
CA ALA A 30 -0.88 0.59 -28.05
C ALA A 30 -0.97 2.00 -27.43
N ASP A 31 -1.68 2.15 -26.30
CA ASP A 31 -2.23 3.45 -25.90
C ASP A 31 -1.74 3.95 -24.54
N ASP A 32 -1.77 5.28 -24.39
CA ASP A 32 -1.46 6.10 -23.19
C ASP A 32 -2.04 5.53 -21.88
N TYR A 33 -3.09 4.70 -21.98
CA TYR A 33 -3.75 4.04 -20.86
C TYR A 33 -2.81 3.13 -20.06
N VAL A 34 -1.97 2.33 -20.74
CA VAL A 34 -1.02 1.41 -20.08
C VAL A 34 0.09 2.20 -19.39
N GLU A 35 0.63 3.20 -20.08
CA GLU A 35 1.68 4.09 -19.55
C GLU A 35 1.23 4.85 -18.30
N ARG A 36 -0.05 5.18 -18.20
CA ARG A 36 -0.65 5.84 -17.03
C ARG A 36 -1.10 4.87 -15.95
N THR A 37 -1.43 3.62 -16.30
CA THR A 37 -1.88 2.60 -15.34
C THR A 37 -0.70 1.91 -14.65
N SER A 38 0.42 1.70 -15.35
CA SER A 38 1.58 1.02 -14.78
C SER A 38 2.19 1.70 -13.54
N PRO A 39 2.32 3.05 -13.45
CA PRO A 39 2.82 3.71 -12.25
C PRO A 39 1.83 3.58 -11.08
N ILE A 40 0.52 3.55 -11.37
CA ILE A 40 -0.52 3.35 -10.34
C ILE A 40 -0.44 1.94 -9.78
N VAL A 41 -0.26 0.93 -10.63
CA VAL A 41 -0.08 -0.47 -10.22
C VAL A 41 1.20 -0.63 -9.40
N ALA A 42 2.32 -0.05 -9.82
CA ALA A 42 3.56 -0.06 -9.04
C ALA A 42 3.37 0.59 -7.65
N THR A 43 2.65 1.72 -7.59
CA THR A 43 2.32 2.39 -6.33
C THR A 43 1.40 1.54 -5.45
N ALA A 44 0.43 0.83 -6.04
CA ALA A 44 -0.45 -0.10 -5.32
C ALA A 44 0.33 -1.27 -4.70
N ILE A 45 1.26 -1.86 -5.46
CA ILE A 45 2.14 -2.93 -4.96
C ILE A 45 2.99 -2.40 -3.80
N GLY A 46 3.63 -1.25 -3.99
CA GLY A 46 4.42 -0.61 -2.93
C GLY A 46 3.59 -0.31 -1.68
N PHE A 47 2.37 0.21 -1.85
CA PHE A 47 1.43 0.47 -0.76
C PHE A 47 1.10 -0.81 0.00
N TRP A 48 0.74 -1.90 -0.68
CA TRP A 48 0.38 -3.15 0.00
C TRP A 48 1.57 -3.81 0.70
N LEU A 49 2.77 -3.75 0.12
CA LEU A 49 3.99 -4.24 0.78
C LEU A 49 4.31 -3.43 2.03
N ALA A 50 4.24 -2.10 1.95
CA ALA A 50 4.49 -1.22 3.09
C ALA A 50 3.42 -1.36 4.18
N PHE A 51 2.14 -1.40 3.80
CA PHE A 51 1.03 -1.57 4.72
C PHE A 51 1.02 -2.95 5.37
N GLY A 52 1.22 -4.01 4.59
CA GLY A 52 1.34 -5.38 5.09
C GLY A 52 2.54 -5.54 6.02
N GLY A 53 3.68 -4.95 5.65
CA GLY A 53 4.87 -4.89 6.52
C GLY A 53 4.61 -4.14 7.82
N LEU A 54 3.93 -3.00 7.77
CA LEU A 54 3.57 -2.20 8.94
C LEU A 54 2.67 -2.98 9.89
N VAL A 55 1.63 -3.63 9.35
CA VAL A 55 0.71 -4.47 10.14
C VAL A 55 1.46 -5.65 10.74
N ALA A 56 2.28 -6.35 9.95
CA ALA A 56 3.06 -7.49 10.43
C ALA A 56 4.04 -7.08 11.54
N MET A 57 4.79 -6.00 11.37
CA MET A 57 5.74 -5.52 12.38
C MET A 57 5.03 -4.97 13.63
N SER A 58 3.87 -4.32 13.48
CA SER A 58 3.09 -3.85 14.62
C SER A 58 2.50 -4.99 15.44
N LEU A 59 2.13 -6.10 14.81
CA LEU A 59 1.55 -7.27 15.47
C LEU A 59 2.61 -8.25 16.01
N TYR A 60 3.73 -8.42 15.30
CA TYR A 60 4.74 -9.47 15.56
C TYR A 60 6.14 -8.93 15.94
N GLY A 61 6.45 -7.66 15.67
CA GLY A 61 7.78 -7.05 15.85
C GLY A 61 8.24 -6.90 17.30
N SER A 62 7.37 -7.18 18.28
CA SER A 62 7.74 -7.24 19.70
C SER A 62 8.36 -8.59 20.12
N ARG A 63 8.54 -9.56 19.21
CA ARG A 63 8.93 -10.94 19.57
C ARG A 63 10.15 -11.45 18.79
N VAL A 64 11.31 -10.78 18.90
CA VAL A 64 12.59 -11.40 18.51
C VAL A 64 13.25 -11.95 19.78
N VAL A 65 13.40 -13.28 19.86
CA VAL A 65 13.97 -13.98 21.02
C VAL A 65 15.46 -14.17 20.77
N GLU A 66 16.30 -13.35 21.42
CA GLU A 66 17.73 -13.59 21.49
C GLU A 66 18.02 -14.42 22.76
N ILE A 67 18.47 -15.67 22.57
CA ILE A 67 18.88 -16.53 23.69
C ILE A 67 20.33 -16.20 24.02
N VAL A 68 20.54 -15.28 24.95
CA VAL A 68 21.86 -15.06 25.56
C VAL A 68 22.07 -16.14 26.60
N SER A 69 22.85 -17.16 26.26
CA SER A 69 23.23 -18.24 27.19
C SER A 69 24.39 -17.79 28.06
N ASP A 70 24.10 -17.06 29.14
CA ASP A 70 25.03 -16.88 30.24
C ASP A 70 24.28 -17.03 31.57
N GLY A 71 24.34 -18.24 32.14
CA GLY A 71 23.91 -18.54 33.51
C GLY A 71 22.44 -18.28 33.86
N ASP A 72 21.55 -19.17 33.40
CA ASP A 72 20.27 -19.53 34.05
C ASP A 72 19.18 -18.46 34.24
N VAL A 73 19.27 -17.30 33.57
CA VAL A 73 18.16 -16.34 33.48
C VAL A 73 17.98 -15.86 32.05
N ALA A 74 17.02 -16.44 31.33
CA ALA A 74 16.59 -15.95 30.03
C ALA A 74 15.93 -14.58 30.20
N ARG A 75 16.70 -13.51 29.99
CA ARG A 75 16.18 -12.14 30.02
C ARG A 75 15.69 -11.75 28.63
N PHE A 76 14.37 -11.70 28.47
CA PHE A 76 13.74 -11.29 27.21
C PHE A 76 13.94 -9.79 26.97
N TRP A 77 14.82 -9.41 26.04
CA TRP A 77 14.97 -8.02 25.59
C TRP A 77 14.35 -7.84 24.21
N THR A 78 13.28 -7.04 24.14
CA THR A 78 12.63 -6.69 22.88
C THR A 78 13.28 -5.42 22.32
N ARG A 79 14.31 -5.54 21.47
CA ARG A 79 14.79 -4.39 20.69
C ARG A 79 13.93 -4.31 19.43
N GLY A 80 12.83 -3.57 19.53
CA GLY A 80 11.80 -3.53 18.51
C GLY A 80 12.28 -2.86 17.20
N PRO A 81 11.65 -3.19 16.05
CA PRO A 81 11.87 -2.51 14.78
C PRO A 81 11.20 -1.12 14.75
N GLU A 82 11.32 -0.35 15.83
CA GLU A 82 10.62 0.93 16.03
C GLU A 82 10.91 1.91 14.90
N VAL A 83 12.19 2.06 14.50
CA VAL A 83 12.58 2.93 13.38
C VAL A 83 11.93 2.50 12.07
N ALA A 84 11.83 1.19 11.80
CA ALA A 84 11.19 0.70 10.57
C ALA A 84 9.66 0.95 10.60
N ILE A 85 9.03 0.79 11.77
CA ILE A 85 7.62 1.11 11.99
C ILE A 85 7.36 2.60 11.77
N GLU A 86 8.20 3.48 12.32
CA GLU A 86 8.11 4.93 12.13
C GLU A 86 8.22 5.34 10.65
N VAL A 87 9.19 4.77 9.93
CA VAL A 87 9.35 5.01 8.49
C VAL A 87 8.13 4.53 7.71
N LEU A 88 7.59 3.35 8.03
CA LEU A 88 6.42 2.81 7.37
C LEU A 88 5.15 3.64 7.65
N TRP A 89 5.00 4.16 8.87
CA TRP A 89 3.93 5.09 9.22
C TRP A 89 3.96 6.38 8.39
N TYR A 90 5.13 6.80 7.92
CA TYR A 90 5.26 7.93 7.00
C TYR A 90 5.09 7.52 5.52
N ILE A 91 5.69 6.41 5.10
CA ILE A 91 5.68 5.97 3.69
C ILE A 91 4.28 5.54 3.23
N VAL A 92 3.54 4.80 4.06
CA VAL A 92 2.20 4.30 3.72
C VAL A 92 1.22 5.42 3.31
N PRO A 93 1.03 6.48 4.12
CA PRO A 93 0.14 7.58 3.72
C PRO A 93 0.67 8.36 2.51
N VAL A 94 1.99 8.52 2.36
CA VAL A 94 2.57 9.17 1.19
C VAL A 94 2.25 8.40 -0.10
N LEU A 95 2.47 7.07 -0.09
CA LEU A 95 2.11 6.21 -1.22
C LEU A 95 0.60 6.23 -1.50
N TYR A 96 -0.21 6.26 -0.44
CA TYR A 96 -1.66 6.38 -0.57
C TYR A 96 -2.08 7.65 -1.33
N VAL A 97 -1.51 8.80 -0.96
CA VAL A 97 -1.82 10.09 -1.59
C VAL A 97 -1.31 10.16 -3.02
N ILE A 98 -0.10 9.69 -3.29
CA ILE A 98 0.47 9.64 -4.65
C ILE A 98 -0.40 8.77 -5.54
N GLY A 99 -0.76 7.57 -5.10
CA GLY A 99 -1.58 6.66 -5.90
C GLY A 99 -3.00 7.18 -6.09
N LEU A 100 -3.59 7.84 -5.09
CA LEU A 100 -4.89 8.52 -5.21
C LEU A 100 -4.85 9.60 -6.29
N TRP A 101 -3.80 10.42 -6.30
CA TRP A 101 -3.62 11.49 -7.28
C TRP A 101 -3.47 10.94 -8.69
N LEU A 102 -2.61 9.93 -8.88
CA LEU A 102 -2.44 9.27 -10.18
C LEU A 102 -3.73 8.60 -10.67
N PHE A 103 -4.47 7.95 -9.76
CA PHE A 103 -5.74 7.30 -10.08
C PHE A 103 -6.79 8.32 -10.51
N ALA A 104 -6.93 9.42 -9.77
CA ALA A 104 -7.86 10.50 -10.10
C ALA A 104 -7.53 11.13 -11.45
N MET A 105 -6.25 11.44 -11.72
CA MET A 105 -5.83 11.99 -13.01
C MET A 105 -6.11 11.06 -14.19
N ARG A 106 -5.94 9.74 -14.00
CA ARG A 106 -6.30 8.77 -15.04
C ARG A 106 -7.81 8.72 -15.26
N ASP A 107 -8.60 8.70 -14.19
CA ASP A 107 -10.07 8.59 -14.25
C ASP A 107 -10.71 9.82 -14.92
N GLU A 108 -10.12 11.01 -14.76
CA GLU A 108 -10.52 12.21 -15.51
C GLU A 108 -10.32 12.09 -17.02
N ARG A 109 -9.29 11.34 -17.45
CA ARG A 109 -8.93 11.19 -18.86
C ARG A 109 -9.57 9.97 -19.53
N TYR A 110 -9.81 8.92 -18.76
CA TYR A 110 -10.49 7.69 -19.18
C TYR A 110 -11.62 7.38 -18.18
N PRO A 111 -12.77 8.06 -18.32
CA PRO A 111 -13.93 7.80 -17.47
C PRO A 111 -14.43 6.39 -17.72
N ARG A 112 -14.65 5.63 -16.64
CA ARG A 112 -15.30 4.30 -16.69
C ARG A 112 -16.81 4.40 -16.87
#